data_AF-A0A2V5L3Y7-F1
#
_entry.id   AF-A0A2V5L3Y7-F1
#
_cell.length_a   1.000
_cell.length_b   1.000
_cell.length_c   1.000
_cell.angle_alpha   90.00
_cell.angle_beta   90.00
_cell.angle_gamma   90.00
#
_symmetry.space_group_name_H-M   'P 1'
#
loop_
_entity.id
_entity.type
_entity.pdbx_description
1 polymer ?
#
loop_
_entity_poly.entity_id
_entity_poly.type
_entity_poly.pdbx_seq_one_letter_code
_entity_poly.pdbx_strand_id
1 'polypeptide(L)'
;MLGRIIATKWQLWAVRAAPKAFGVGSGFESRPTQCSIASPLRCSHTPSPLHMISHKNKCIFVEVPKTGSTSVRAILGKAWKPHLNLWQIKNQMEMYWTRYGGRKNRIMAALYLFLPEEQRREIGRKQFETYFKFGFVRNPWDRVVSLYERTEALQLRNEMTFEQFVDWIGYSSATCVHSSPHRYQLDWFVDPNGNVLADFIGKFERLEEPNKIKAIVLTCDRYRAITRHVIFQYDRLWPDHPFVFHIPYQELGGTDTKRVRYFPSPSDIKGTVLHLLADIDDEEWIYWCVDDKYPIQLPTDKVASLISHAMRLPEIDGLLFCRCRATLSSPWFTLHPHKIKNLFGDVYLERKTWSQIWIHQILRAKVLRHLFIHLPDHIPSAKAMDDLKDDVPKLPEHRLFVTEKNFAVFGESTRKGDITQNCYESIMAAGIELPEWFQQPTGEYVTLGKL
;
A
#
# COMPACT_ATOMS: atom_id res chain seq x y z
N MET A 1 10.20 -10.47 30.76
CA MET A 1 10.35 -11.93 30.93
C MET A 1 9.66 -12.75 29.85
N LEU A 2 8.37 -12.53 29.53
CA LEU A 2 7.54 -13.35 28.61
C LEU A 2 8.29 -13.95 27.40
N GLY A 3 9.00 -13.13 26.62
CA GLY A 3 9.64 -13.57 25.36
C GLY A 3 10.62 -14.75 25.48
N ARG A 4 11.29 -14.95 26.63
CA ARG A 4 12.21 -16.10 26.81
C ARG A 4 11.50 -17.43 27.03
N ILE A 5 10.30 -17.44 27.63
CA ILE A 5 9.52 -18.66 27.90
C ILE A 5 8.89 -19.20 26.60
N ILE A 6 8.52 -18.29 25.68
CA ILE A 6 7.93 -18.64 24.39
C ILE A 6 8.97 -19.35 23.49
N ALA A 7 10.22 -18.87 23.44
CA ALA A 7 11.24 -19.42 22.55
C ALA A 7 11.52 -20.93 22.80
N THR A 8 11.61 -21.36 24.06
CA THR A 8 12.09 -22.70 24.42
C THR A 8 11.13 -23.83 24.05
N LYS A 9 9.82 -23.58 23.97
CA LYS A 9 8.83 -24.63 23.62
C LYS A 9 8.67 -24.87 22.11
N TRP A 10 9.10 -23.95 21.25
CA TRP A 10 8.77 -23.98 19.81
C TRP A 10 9.85 -24.57 18.88
N GLN A 11 11.09 -24.75 19.34
CA GLN A 11 12.15 -25.38 18.53
C GLN A 11 11.81 -26.81 18.08
N LEU A 12 10.93 -27.51 18.81
CA LEU A 12 10.47 -28.87 18.48
C LEU A 12 9.50 -28.96 17.29
N TRP A 13 8.95 -27.84 16.78
CA TRP A 13 7.90 -27.85 15.75
C TRP A 13 8.37 -27.38 14.36
N ALA A 14 9.54 -26.77 14.23
CA ALA A 14 9.96 -26.08 12.99
C ALA A 14 10.46 -27.00 11.85
N VAL A 15 10.60 -28.32 12.08
CA VAL A 15 11.39 -29.22 11.21
C VAL A 15 10.61 -29.79 10.01
N ARG A 16 9.30 -29.51 9.88
CA ARG A 16 8.46 -30.11 8.81
C ARG A 16 7.45 -29.13 8.16
N ALA A 17 7.90 -28.32 7.20
CA ALA A 17 7.19 -28.06 5.92
C ALA A 17 7.91 -27.01 5.04
N ALA A 18 8.43 -27.44 3.89
CA ALA A 18 8.79 -26.59 2.74
C ALA A 18 8.93 -27.47 1.48
N PRO A 19 8.88 -26.93 0.26
CA PRO A 19 7.83 -26.05 -0.27
C PRO A 19 7.35 -26.52 -1.66
N LYS A 20 6.35 -25.84 -2.28
CA LYS A 20 6.26 -25.61 -3.74
C LYS A 20 5.12 -24.62 -4.08
N ALA A 21 5.10 -24.12 -5.32
CA ALA A 21 4.31 -22.97 -5.78
C ALA A 21 3.60 -23.22 -7.13
N PHE A 22 2.99 -22.15 -7.69
CA PHE A 22 2.38 -21.94 -9.03
C PHE A 22 0.83 -21.91 -9.14
N GLY A 23 0.32 -21.09 -10.08
CA GLY A 23 -1.07 -21.11 -10.60
C GLY A 23 -1.77 -19.73 -10.64
N VAL A 24 -2.03 -19.17 -11.82
CA VAL A 24 -2.55 -17.79 -12.01
C VAL A 24 -3.95 -17.73 -12.64
N GLY A 25 -4.84 -16.85 -12.12
CA GLY A 25 -5.94 -16.18 -12.87
C GLY A 25 -7.29 -16.90 -13.04
N SER A 26 -8.39 -16.27 -13.52
CA SER A 26 -8.68 -14.82 -13.71
C SER A 26 -10.13 -14.52 -14.18
N GLY A 27 -10.85 -13.59 -13.50
CA GLY A 27 -12.03 -12.82 -14.01
C GLY A 27 -13.33 -13.58 -14.36
N PHE A 28 -14.43 -12.96 -14.80
CA PHE A 28 -14.92 -11.54 -14.77
C PHE A 28 -16.46 -11.51 -15.04
N GLU A 29 -17.21 -10.49 -14.56
CA GLU A 29 -18.55 -9.91 -14.99
C GLU A 29 -19.72 -10.72 -15.66
N SER A 30 -20.98 -10.24 -15.81
CA SER A 30 -21.85 -9.34 -15.03
C SER A 30 -23.36 -9.45 -15.45
N ARG A 31 -24.31 -9.05 -14.56
CA ARG A 31 -25.66 -8.41 -14.78
C ARG A 31 -26.66 -9.04 -15.81
N PRO A 32 -27.85 -8.48 -16.15
CA PRO A 32 -28.69 -7.37 -15.60
C PRO A 32 -30.00 -7.92 -14.91
N THR A 33 -31.24 -7.36 -14.85
CA THR A 33 -31.94 -6.22 -15.53
C THR A 33 -32.98 -5.42 -14.68
N GLN A 34 -34.29 -5.33 -15.00
CA GLN A 34 -35.07 -4.07 -14.80
C GLN A 34 -36.62 -4.15 -14.59
N CYS A 35 -37.22 -2.94 -14.40
CA CYS A 35 -38.64 -2.52 -14.23
C CYS A 35 -39.26 -2.73 -12.83
N SER A 36 -39.88 -1.76 -12.10
CA SER A 36 -40.60 -0.47 -12.36
C SER A 36 -42.09 -0.62 -12.76
N ILE A 37 -43.08 0.22 -12.35
CA ILE A 37 -43.17 1.59 -11.77
C ILE A 37 -44.29 1.60 -10.66
N ALA A 38 -44.59 2.65 -9.86
CA ALA A 38 -43.87 3.29 -8.73
C ALA A 38 -44.76 4.40 -8.06
N SER A 39 -44.39 4.87 -6.84
CA SER A 39 -44.81 6.17 -6.19
C SER A 39 -46.21 6.24 -5.52
N PRO A 40 -46.47 7.13 -4.51
CA PRO A 40 -45.72 8.32 -4.03
C PRO A 40 -44.62 8.02 -3.00
N LEU A 41 -43.36 8.48 -3.15
CA LEU A 41 -42.81 9.85 -2.95
C LEU A 41 -42.80 10.32 -1.48
N ARG A 42 -41.68 10.68 -0.83
CA ARG A 42 -40.21 10.48 -1.05
C ARG A 42 -39.51 10.83 0.31
N CYS A 43 -38.35 10.31 0.71
CA CYS A 43 -37.39 9.40 0.08
C CYS A 43 -37.29 8.06 0.85
N SER A 44 -36.94 6.98 0.13
CA SER A 44 -37.17 5.61 0.61
C SER A 44 -36.04 5.00 1.45
N HIS A 45 -36.41 4.40 2.59
CA HIS A 45 -35.57 3.40 3.24
C HIS A 45 -35.36 2.18 2.32
N THR A 46 -34.11 1.91 1.95
CA THR A 46 -33.71 0.70 1.23
C THR A 46 -33.09 -0.30 2.21
N PRO A 47 -33.67 -1.50 2.43
CA PRO A 47 -33.05 -2.51 3.26
C PRO A 47 -31.71 -2.97 2.66
N SER A 48 -30.64 -2.86 3.43
CA SER A 48 -29.27 -3.03 2.95
C SER A 48 -29.01 -4.40 2.30
N PRO A 49 -28.07 -4.50 1.35
CA PRO A 49 -27.58 -5.80 0.91
C PRO A 49 -26.97 -6.56 2.09
N LEU A 50 -27.26 -7.84 2.14
CA LEU A 50 -26.46 -8.82 2.86
C LEU A 50 -25.37 -9.35 1.89
N HIS A 51 -24.63 -10.34 2.37
CA HIS A 51 -23.82 -11.31 1.64
C HIS A 51 -22.30 -11.07 1.63
N MET A 52 -21.66 -12.01 2.32
CA MET A 52 -20.27 -12.46 2.20
C MET A 52 -19.86 -12.88 0.77
N ILE A 53 -20.83 -13.02 -0.15
CA ILE A 53 -20.68 -13.35 -1.57
C ILE A 53 -21.32 -12.22 -2.39
N SER A 54 -20.50 -11.39 -3.05
CA SER A 54 -20.99 -10.31 -3.91
C SER A 54 -21.13 -10.79 -5.35
N HIS A 55 -22.31 -11.29 -5.69
CA HIS A 55 -22.66 -11.65 -7.08
C HIS A 55 -22.59 -10.45 -8.06
N LYS A 56 -22.71 -9.22 -7.54
CA LYS A 56 -22.56 -7.97 -8.31
C LYS A 56 -21.10 -7.77 -8.77
N ASN A 57 -20.14 -8.08 -7.91
CA ASN A 57 -18.71 -7.82 -8.12
C ASN A 57 -17.91 -9.11 -8.43
N LYS A 58 -18.59 -10.27 -8.51
CA LYS A 58 -18.03 -11.63 -8.56
C LYS A 58 -16.90 -11.85 -7.54
N CYS A 59 -17.15 -11.59 -6.26
CA CYS A 59 -16.18 -11.85 -5.20
C CYS A 59 -16.79 -12.52 -3.95
N ILE A 60 -15.94 -13.21 -3.19
CA ILE A 60 -16.25 -13.89 -1.93
C ILE A 60 -15.30 -13.33 -0.88
N PHE A 61 -15.84 -12.69 0.16
CA PHE A 61 -15.06 -12.16 1.28
C PHE A 61 -15.07 -13.12 2.47
N VAL A 62 -13.91 -13.63 2.86
CA VAL A 62 -13.75 -14.57 3.97
C VAL A 62 -13.60 -13.83 5.29
N GLU A 63 -14.61 -13.93 6.16
CA GLU A 63 -14.59 -13.25 7.44
C GLU A 63 -13.84 -14.05 8.53
N VAL A 64 -12.53 -13.85 8.61
CA VAL A 64 -11.73 -14.24 9.79
C VAL A 64 -12.08 -13.32 10.97
N PRO A 65 -12.30 -13.83 12.21
CA PRO A 65 -12.60 -12.98 13.35
C PRO A 65 -11.46 -12.00 13.69
N LYS A 66 -11.81 -10.72 13.95
CA LYS A 66 -10.93 -9.61 14.39
C LYS A 66 -9.78 -9.23 13.43
N THR A 67 -10.03 -9.30 12.12
CA THR A 67 -9.07 -8.90 11.06
C THR A 67 -9.58 -7.74 10.19
N GLY A 68 -10.26 -6.76 10.79
CA GLY A 68 -10.78 -5.58 10.08
C GLY A 68 -12.08 -5.79 9.30
N SER A 69 -12.73 -6.95 9.47
CA SER A 69 -13.91 -7.35 8.72
C SER A 69 -15.10 -6.40 8.82
N THR A 70 -15.23 -5.63 9.90
CA THR A 70 -16.29 -4.62 10.07
C THR A 70 -16.24 -3.54 9.00
N SER A 71 -15.07 -3.07 8.59
CA SER A 71 -14.90 -2.09 7.52
C SER A 71 -15.29 -2.67 6.16
N VAL A 72 -14.96 -3.94 5.90
CA VAL A 72 -15.36 -4.65 4.67
C VAL A 72 -16.87 -4.92 4.64
N ARG A 73 -17.48 -5.26 5.79
CA ARG A 73 -18.94 -5.40 5.96
C ARG A 73 -19.70 -4.10 5.66
N ALA A 74 -19.10 -2.93 5.90
CA ALA A 74 -19.72 -1.65 5.54
C ALA A 74 -19.83 -1.46 4.02
N ILE A 75 -18.89 -2.03 3.25
CA ILE A 75 -18.83 -1.92 1.78
C ILE A 75 -19.64 -3.04 1.10
N LEU A 76 -19.56 -4.28 1.60
CA LEU A 76 -20.19 -5.46 0.97
C LEU A 76 -21.55 -5.85 1.59
N GLY A 77 -21.87 -5.39 2.80
CA GLY A 77 -23.02 -5.81 3.57
C GLY A 77 -22.71 -6.86 4.64
N LYS A 78 -23.69 -7.14 5.51
CA LYS A 78 -23.55 -8.14 6.59
C LYS A 78 -23.73 -9.57 6.06
N ALA A 79 -22.96 -10.52 6.58
CA ALA A 79 -23.15 -11.94 6.27
C ALA A 79 -24.42 -12.49 6.96
N TRP A 80 -25.10 -13.47 6.33
CA TRP A 80 -26.20 -14.20 6.97
C TRP A 80 -25.70 -15.15 8.06
N LYS A 81 -24.60 -15.87 7.79
CA LYS A 81 -23.79 -16.58 8.78
C LYS A 81 -22.33 -16.14 8.61
N PRO A 82 -21.75 -15.38 9.57
CA PRO A 82 -20.34 -15.00 9.52
C PRO A 82 -19.41 -16.20 9.80
N HIS A 83 -18.11 -16.00 9.56
CA HIS A 83 -17.02 -16.92 9.92
C HIS A 83 -17.08 -18.32 9.28
N LEU A 84 -17.78 -18.47 8.15
CA LEU A 84 -17.66 -19.65 7.30
C LEU A 84 -16.32 -19.66 6.56
N ASN A 85 -15.72 -20.84 6.39
CA ASN A 85 -14.52 -21.02 5.56
C ASN A 85 -14.86 -21.20 4.08
N LEU A 86 -13.87 -21.09 3.19
CA LEU A 86 -14.07 -21.20 1.74
C LEU A 86 -14.64 -22.54 1.28
N TRP A 87 -14.28 -23.66 1.93
CA TRP A 87 -14.86 -24.96 1.60
C TRP A 87 -16.34 -25.07 2.00
N GLN A 88 -16.73 -24.54 3.15
CA GLN A 88 -18.14 -24.42 3.56
C GLN A 88 -18.93 -23.49 2.63
N ILE A 89 -18.31 -22.42 2.12
CA ILE A 89 -18.91 -21.51 1.14
C ILE A 89 -19.10 -22.22 -0.20
N LYS A 90 -18.07 -22.93 -0.70
CA LYS A 90 -18.15 -23.77 -1.91
C LYS A 90 -19.30 -24.77 -1.82
N ASN A 91 -19.34 -25.56 -0.75
CA ASN A 91 -20.40 -26.55 -0.52
C ASN A 91 -21.79 -25.90 -0.44
N GLN A 92 -21.93 -24.71 0.17
CA GLN A 92 -23.19 -23.98 0.18
C GLN A 92 -23.61 -23.48 -1.20
N MET A 93 -22.66 -23.09 -2.07
CA MET A 93 -22.95 -22.68 -3.44
C MET A 93 -23.30 -23.87 -4.33
N GLU A 94 -22.65 -25.02 -4.17
CA GLU A 94 -22.96 -26.28 -4.87
C GLU A 94 -24.32 -26.88 -4.45
N MET A 95 -24.76 -26.67 -3.22
CA MET A 95 -26.04 -27.18 -2.71
C MET A 95 -27.22 -26.20 -2.83
N TYR A 96 -26.98 -24.87 -2.80
CA TYR A 96 -28.01 -23.84 -2.69
C TYR A 96 -27.78 -22.61 -3.59
N TRP A 97 -28.86 -22.08 -4.18
CA TRP A 97 -28.82 -20.91 -5.06
C TRP A 97 -28.66 -19.59 -4.29
N THR A 98 -27.45 -19.05 -4.33
CA THR A 98 -27.08 -17.78 -3.69
C THR A 98 -27.38 -16.55 -4.55
N ARG A 99 -27.45 -16.70 -5.89
CA ARG A 99 -27.49 -15.62 -6.91
C ARG A 99 -28.53 -14.50 -6.70
N TYR A 100 -29.64 -14.78 -6.01
CA TYR A 100 -30.71 -13.81 -5.69
C TYR A 100 -30.95 -13.63 -4.18
N GLY A 101 -29.94 -13.93 -3.34
CA GLY A 101 -30.03 -13.82 -1.89
C GLY A 101 -30.77 -14.98 -1.20
N GLY A 102 -30.84 -16.14 -1.85
CA GLY A 102 -31.41 -17.37 -1.30
C GLY A 102 -32.87 -17.22 -0.84
N ARG A 103 -33.15 -17.57 0.42
CA ARG A 103 -34.51 -17.70 1.00
C ARG A 103 -35.36 -16.42 0.98
N LYS A 104 -34.82 -15.24 0.60
CA LYS A 104 -35.61 -14.00 0.44
C LYS A 104 -36.72 -14.14 -0.61
N ASN A 105 -36.45 -14.82 -1.73
CA ASN A 105 -37.49 -15.20 -2.69
C ASN A 105 -37.78 -16.69 -2.53
N ARG A 106 -38.74 -17.02 -1.65
CA ARG A 106 -39.11 -18.42 -1.33
C ARG A 106 -39.56 -19.21 -2.57
N ILE A 107 -40.18 -18.55 -3.55
CA ILE A 107 -40.62 -19.16 -4.80
C ILE A 107 -39.41 -19.54 -5.66
N MET A 108 -38.49 -18.60 -5.92
CA MET A 108 -37.26 -18.91 -6.69
C MET A 108 -36.34 -19.90 -5.97
N ALA A 109 -36.32 -19.89 -4.64
CA ALA A 109 -35.58 -20.87 -3.85
C ALA A 109 -36.19 -22.29 -3.96
N ALA A 110 -37.53 -22.41 -4.00
CA ALA A 110 -38.21 -23.68 -4.24
C ALA A 110 -38.04 -24.15 -5.70
N LEU A 111 -38.23 -23.25 -6.67
CA LEU A 111 -38.03 -23.54 -8.10
C LEU A 111 -36.61 -24.04 -8.40
N TYR A 112 -35.59 -23.49 -7.74
CA TYR A 112 -34.22 -23.99 -7.87
C TYR A 112 -34.06 -25.43 -7.36
N LEU A 113 -34.74 -25.81 -6.28
CA LEU A 113 -34.62 -27.17 -5.73
C LEU A 113 -35.20 -28.25 -6.66
N PHE A 114 -36.08 -27.88 -7.60
CA PHE A 114 -36.54 -28.78 -8.67
C PHE A 114 -35.50 -28.99 -9.79
N LEU A 115 -34.41 -28.21 -9.85
CA LEU A 115 -33.30 -28.53 -10.76
C LEU A 115 -32.57 -29.81 -10.28
N PRO A 116 -32.14 -30.69 -11.19
CA PRO A 116 -31.31 -31.85 -10.87
C PRO A 116 -30.10 -31.47 -10.02
N GLU A 117 -29.76 -32.30 -9.04
CA GLU A 117 -28.70 -31.98 -8.08
C GLU A 117 -27.33 -31.79 -8.77
N GLU A 118 -27.03 -32.58 -9.79
CA GLU A 118 -25.85 -32.42 -10.64
C GLU A 118 -25.77 -31.02 -11.27
N GLN A 119 -26.87 -30.55 -11.87
CA GLN A 119 -26.95 -29.22 -12.47
C GLN A 119 -26.83 -28.11 -11.41
N ARG A 120 -27.36 -28.32 -10.21
CA ARG A 120 -27.20 -27.39 -9.08
C ARG A 120 -25.73 -27.30 -8.64
N ARG A 121 -25.09 -28.45 -8.43
CA ARG A 121 -23.67 -28.58 -8.06
C ARG A 121 -22.77 -27.90 -9.10
N GLU A 122 -22.97 -28.19 -10.37
CA GLU A 122 -22.14 -27.62 -11.46
C GLU A 122 -22.28 -26.09 -11.54
N ILE A 123 -23.50 -25.53 -11.41
CA ILE A 123 -23.68 -24.08 -11.39
C ILE A 123 -23.02 -23.45 -10.16
N GLY A 124 -23.09 -24.09 -9.00
CA GLY A 124 -22.46 -23.63 -7.77
C GLY A 124 -20.94 -23.64 -7.83
N ARG A 125 -20.37 -24.75 -8.32
CA ARG A 125 -18.94 -24.95 -8.60
C ARG A 125 -18.40 -23.85 -9.52
N LYS A 126 -19.01 -23.69 -10.69
CA LYS A 126 -18.61 -22.69 -11.69
C LYS A 126 -18.73 -21.26 -11.18
N GLN A 127 -19.69 -20.97 -10.30
CA GLN A 127 -19.75 -19.67 -9.60
C GLN A 127 -18.62 -19.51 -8.58
N PHE A 128 -18.30 -20.55 -7.80
CA PHE A 128 -17.20 -20.47 -6.83
C PHE A 128 -15.86 -20.27 -7.54
N GLU A 129 -15.57 -21.06 -8.58
CA GLU A 129 -14.33 -20.99 -9.35
C GLU A 129 -14.12 -19.61 -9.99
N THR A 130 -15.14 -19.05 -10.64
CA THR A 130 -15.07 -17.75 -11.35
C THR A 130 -15.18 -16.52 -10.46
N TYR A 131 -15.30 -16.66 -9.14
CA TYR A 131 -15.41 -15.53 -8.21
C TYR A 131 -14.07 -15.29 -7.49
N PHE A 132 -13.72 -14.02 -7.28
CA PHE A 132 -12.49 -13.65 -6.58
C PHE A 132 -12.63 -13.86 -5.07
N LYS A 133 -11.92 -14.83 -4.50
CA LYS A 133 -11.99 -15.21 -3.07
C LYS A 133 -10.87 -14.51 -2.31
N PHE A 134 -11.22 -13.70 -1.32
CA PHE A 134 -10.23 -12.94 -0.56
C PHE A 134 -10.59 -12.77 0.91
N GLY A 135 -9.59 -12.50 1.74
CA GLY A 135 -9.80 -12.10 3.14
C GLY A 135 -8.55 -11.53 3.78
N PHE A 136 -8.60 -11.31 5.08
CA PHE A 136 -7.50 -10.71 5.84
C PHE A 136 -7.16 -11.54 7.08
N VAL A 137 -5.85 -11.65 7.37
CA VAL A 137 -5.29 -12.20 8.60
C VAL A 137 -4.58 -11.10 9.39
N ARG A 138 -4.57 -11.20 10.72
CA ARG A 138 -3.88 -10.28 11.64
C ARG A 138 -2.73 -11.00 12.35
N ASN A 139 -1.73 -10.26 12.81
CA ASN A 139 -0.68 -10.73 13.72
C ASN A 139 -1.32 -11.55 14.87
N PRO A 140 -0.94 -12.82 15.08
CA PRO A 140 -1.61 -13.69 16.05
C PRO A 140 -1.65 -13.12 17.48
N TRP A 141 -0.59 -12.44 17.92
CA TRP A 141 -0.47 -11.89 19.28
C TRP A 141 -1.47 -10.75 19.52
N ASP A 142 -1.41 -9.75 18.66
CA ASP A 142 -2.27 -8.57 18.67
C ASP A 142 -3.74 -8.95 18.39
N ARG A 143 -3.97 -9.95 17.53
CA ARG A 143 -5.29 -10.56 17.36
C ARG A 143 -5.82 -11.21 18.64
N VAL A 144 -4.98 -11.87 19.45
CA VAL A 144 -5.38 -12.47 20.75
C VAL A 144 -5.72 -11.39 21.77
N VAL A 145 -4.97 -10.29 21.84
CA VAL A 145 -5.37 -9.11 22.65
C VAL A 145 -6.72 -8.56 22.18
N SER A 146 -6.93 -8.41 20.87
CA SER A 146 -8.21 -7.98 20.28
C SER A 146 -9.34 -9.02 20.38
N LEU A 147 -9.02 -10.28 20.69
CA LEU A 147 -9.98 -11.33 21.03
C LEU A 147 -10.42 -11.24 22.49
N TYR A 148 -9.52 -10.86 23.41
CA TYR A 148 -9.77 -10.64 24.85
C TYR A 148 -10.57 -9.35 25.12
N GLU A 149 -10.11 -8.22 24.59
CA GLU A 149 -10.73 -6.88 24.76
C GLU A 149 -12.02 -6.66 23.94
N ARG A 150 -12.79 -7.72 23.69
CA ARG A 150 -14.06 -7.61 22.96
C ARG A 150 -15.20 -7.19 23.90
N THR A 151 -16.01 -6.25 23.43
CA THR A 151 -17.28 -5.87 24.05
C THR A 151 -18.49 -6.53 23.36
N GLU A 152 -18.32 -6.99 22.11
CA GLU A 152 -19.38 -7.42 21.17
C GLU A 152 -19.86 -8.89 21.34
N ALA A 153 -19.31 -9.66 22.29
CA ALA A 153 -19.69 -11.04 22.56
C ALA A 153 -19.39 -11.40 24.04
N LEU A 154 -19.01 -12.64 24.34
CA LEU A 154 -18.53 -13.04 25.67
C LEU A 154 -17.38 -12.14 26.13
N GLN A 155 -17.61 -11.35 27.19
CA GLN A 155 -16.65 -10.39 27.75
C GLN A 155 -15.72 -11.07 28.76
N LEU A 156 -14.92 -12.02 28.28
CA LEU A 156 -14.13 -12.92 29.14
C LEU A 156 -13.13 -12.20 30.06
N ARG A 157 -12.72 -10.97 29.74
CA ARG A 157 -11.92 -10.11 30.63
C ARG A 157 -12.58 -9.80 31.98
N ASN A 158 -13.90 -9.97 32.09
CA ASN A 158 -14.65 -9.81 33.35
C ASN A 158 -14.64 -11.11 34.19
N GLU A 159 -14.25 -12.25 33.58
CA GLU A 159 -14.37 -13.60 34.13
C GLU A 159 -13.01 -14.28 34.39
N MET A 160 -11.95 -13.87 33.68
CA MET A 160 -10.60 -14.46 33.74
C MET A 160 -9.52 -13.45 33.34
N THR A 161 -8.27 -13.65 33.78
CA THR A 161 -7.12 -12.83 33.36
C THR A 161 -6.71 -13.10 31.92
N PHE A 162 -5.86 -12.24 31.36
CA PHE A 162 -5.31 -12.43 30.01
C PHE A 162 -4.49 -13.71 29.88
N GLU A 163 -3.72 -14.09 30.91
CA GLU A 163 -2.92 -15.32 30.95
C GLU A 163 -3.82 -16.56 30.93
N GLN A 164 -4.85 -16.57 31.78
CA GLN A 164 -5.86 -17.64 31.82
C GLN A 164 -6.61 -17.74 30.48
N PHE A 165 -6.90 -16.61 29.84
CA PHE A 165 -7.51 -16.56 28.52
C PHE A 165 -6.60 -17.12 27.41
N VAL A 166 -5.29 -16.86 27.48
CA VAL A 166 -4.29 -17.39 26.52
C VAL A 166 -4.18 -18.92 26.64
N ASP A 167 -4.19 -19.47 27.86
CA ASP A 167 -4.20 -20.93 28.06
C ASP A 167 -5.55 -21.58 27.68
N TRP A 168 -6.66 -20.84 27.80
CA TRP A 168 -8.01 -21.30 27.45
C TRP A 168 -8.32 -21.29 25.93
N ILE A 169 -7.76 -20.36 25.15
CA ILE A 169 -8.17 -20.11 23.75
C ILE A 169 -7.63 -21.15 22.74
N GLY A 170 -8.17 -22.37 22.78
CA GLY A 170 -7.81 -23.46 21.86
C GLY A 170 -8.18 -23.24 20.38
N TYR A 171 -9.13 -22.34 20.07
CA TYR A 171 -9.61 -22.08 18.70
C TYR A 171 -9.70 -20.59 18.36
N SER A 172 -9.32 -20.26 17.13
CA SER A 172 -9.35 -18.90 16.55
C SER A 172 -10.74 -18.27 16.40
N SER A 173 -11.82 -18.96 16.80
CA SER A 173 -13.18 -18.41 16.91
C SER A 173 -13.93 -18.85 18.19
N ALA A 174 -13.22 -19.33 19.22
CA ALA A 174 -13.83 -19.77 20.49
C ALA A 174 -14.70 -18.70 21.18
N THR A 175 -14.43 -17.42 20.91
CA THR A 175 -15.14 -16.27 21.49
C THR A 175 -16.24 -15.67 20.59
N CYS A 176 -16.61 -16.35 19.50
CA CYS A 176 -17.66 -15.92 18.57
C CYS A 176 -18.98 -16.69 18.79
N VAL A 177 -20.12 -16.00 18.63
CA VAL A 177 -21.49 -16.56 18.75
C VAL A 177 -21.73 -17.75 17.81
N HIS A 178 -20.96 -17.86 16.73
CA HIS A 178 -20.87 -19.05 15.88
C HIS A 178 -19.41 -19.49 15.82
N SER A 179 -18.98 -20.29 16.80
CA SER A 179 -17.66 -20.90 16.81
C SER A 179 -17.56 -21.98 15.72
N SER A 180 -16.44 -21.97 15.00
CA SER A 180 -15.99 -23.05 14.12
C SER A 180 -14.68 -23.62 14.66
N PRO A 181 -14.39 -24.93 14.49
CA PRO A 181 -13.22 -25.61 15.07
C PRO A 181 -11.90 -25.27 14.35
N HIS A 182 -11.75 -24.02 13.90
CA HIS A 182 -10.57 -23.48 13.25
C HIS A 182 -9.55 -23.04 14.31
N ARG A 183 -8.36 -23.63 14.25
CA ARG A 183 -7.25 -23.36 15.15
C ARG A 183 -6.44 -22.16 14.65
N TYR A 184 -6.07 -22.17 13.37
CA TYR A 184 -5.29 -21.10 12.74
C TYR A 184 -6.17 -20.22 11.84
N GLN A 185 -5.66 -19.03 11.50
CA GLN A 185 -6.37 -18.12 10.59
C GLN A 185 -6.38 -18.62 9.13
N LEU A 186 -5.44 -19.49 8.76
CA LEU A 186 -5.38 -20.11 7.42
C LEU A 186 -6.51 -21.13 7.20
N ASP A 187 -7.04 -21.74 8.26
CA ASP A 187 -8.11 -22.73 8.21
C ASP A 187 -9.42 -22.21 7.58
N TRP A 188 -9.59 -20.88 7.51
CA TRP A 188 -10.69 -20.23 6.79
C TRP A 188 -10.54 -20.22 5.27
N PHE A 189 -9.32 -20.43 4.76
CA PHE A 189 -8.95 -20.27 3.36
C PHE A 189 -8.60 -21.58 2.64
N VAL A 190 -8.56 -22.71 3.33
CA VAL A 190 -8.14 -24.02 2.78
C VAL A 190 -9.30 -25.00 2.61
N ASP A 191 -9.07 -26.03 1.79
CA ASP A 191 -9.89 -27.25 1.75
C ASP A 191 -9.47 -28.27 2.84
N PRO A 192 -10.19 -29.40 3.02
CA PRO A 192 -9.84 -30.44 3.99
C PRO A 192 -8.49 -31.14 3.75
N ASN A 193 -7.86 -30.94 2.59
CA ASN A 193 -6.55 -31.49 2.23
C ASN A 193 -5.41 -30.48 2.49
N GLY A 194 -5.74 -29.23 2.85
CA GLY A 194 -4.79 -28.13 3.05
C GLY A 194 -4.53 -27.25 1.82
N ASN A 195 -5.22 -27.48 0.69
CA ASN A 195 -5.08 -26.66 -0.51
C ASN A 195 -5.69 -25.28 -0.28
N VAL A 196 -4.97 -24.21 -0.61
CA VAL A 196 -5.48 -22.82 -0.50
C VAL A 196 -6.51 -22.57 -1.60
N LEU A 197 -7.74 -22.23 -1.19
CA LEU A 197 -8.87 -21.89 -2.06
C LEU A 197 -9.00 -20.37 -2.30
N ALA A 198 -8.08 -19.56 -1.77
CA ALA A 198 -8.12 -18.11 -1.79
C ALA A 198 -7.20 -17.51 -2.88
N ASP A 199 -7.72 -16.55 -3.65
CA ASP A 199 -6.91 -15.82 -4.63
C ASP A 199 -6.08 -14.70 -3.96
N PHE A 200 -6.50 -14.21 -2.78
CA PHE A 200 -5.75 -13.22 -2.00
C PHE A 200 -5.96 -13.32 -0.48
N ILE A 201 -4.87 -13.32 0.28
CA ILE A 201 -4.88 -13.22 1.75
C ILE A 201 -4.04 -12.01 2.17
N GLY A 202 -4.72 -10.92 2.57
CA GLY A 202 -4.06 -9.70 3.02
C GLY A 202 -3.64 -9.75 4.49
N LYS A 203 -2.63 -8.96 4.86
CA LYS A 203 -2.27 -8.70 6.26
C LYS A 203 -2.99 -7.45 6.75
N PHE A 204 -3.65 -7.55 7.90
CA PHE A 204 -4.44 -6.48 8.53
C PHE A 204 -3.59 -5.27 8.95
N GLU A 205 -2.33 -5.49 9.31
CA GLU A 205 -1.40 -4.42 9.68
C GLU A 205 -1.21 -3.45 8.50
N ARG A 206 -1.25 -3.98 7.27
CA ARG A 206 -1.20 -3.21 6.00
C ARG A 206 -2.55 -2.57 5.61
N LEU A 207 -3.52 -2.54 6.53
CA LEU A 207 -4.79 -1.80 6.42
C LEU A 207 -4.90 -0.66 7.44
N GLU A 208 -4.39 -0.83 8.66
CA GLU A 208 -4.48 0.18 9.73
C GLU A 208 -3.23 1.07 9.85
N GLU A 209 -2.04 0.58 9.49
CA GLU A 209 -0.90 1.47 9.31
C GLU A 209 -0.97 2.14 7.93
N PRO A 210 -0.97 3.49 7.84
CA PRO A 210 -0.42 4.15 6.67
C PRO A 210 1.08 3.85 6.66
N ASN A 211 1.47 2.74 6.01
CA ASN A 211 2.85 2.24 5.91
C ASN A 211 3.83 3.40 5.83
N LYS A 212 4.56 3.69 6.90
CA LYS A 212 5.40 4.88 6.97
C LYS A 212 6.57 4.74 6.01
N ILE A 213 6.60 5.59 4.99
CA ILE A 213 7.61 5.54 3.95
C ILE A 213 8.80 6.37 4.41
N LYS A 214 9.98 5.74 4.58
CA LYS A 214 11.23 6.45 4.85
C LYS A 214 11.53 7.37 3.67
N ALA A 215 11.47 8.68 3.89
CA ALA A 215 11.78 9.68 2.87
C ALA A 215 13.24 10.10 3.02
N ILE A 216 14.11 9.56 2.17
CA ILE A 216 15.55 9.84 2.19
C ILE A 216 15.76 11.23 1.59
N VAL A 217 16.19 12.19 2.41
CA VAL A 217 16.42 13.57 1.97
C VAL A 217 17.88 13.73 1.57
N LEU A 218 18.12 13.95 0.28
CA LEU A 218 19.40 14.47 -0.19
C LEU A 218 19.46 15.97 0.12
N THR A 219 20.30 16.31 1.09
CA THR A 219 20.55 17.66 1.60
C THR A 219 21.86 17.69 2.40
N CYS A 220 22.31 18.87 2.81
CA CYS A 220 23.29 19.05 3.89
C CYS A 220 22.98 20.33 4.66
N ASP A 221 23.71 20.60 5.74
CA ASP A 221 23.36 21.66 6.70
C ASP A 221 23.26 23.07 6.11
N ARG A 222 24.02 23.38 5.03
CA ARG A 222 23.90 24.64 4.27
C ARG A 222 22.48 24.88 3.70
N TYR A 223 21.74 23.81 3.42
CA TYR A 223 20.41 23.85 2.79
C TYR A 223 19.27 23.61 3.80
N ARG A 224 19.56 23.59 5.11
CA ARG A 224 18.59 23.27 6.18
C ARG A 224 17.28 24.07 6.11
N ALA A 225 17.34 25.36 5.76
CA ALA A 225 16.14 26.19 5.60
C ALA A 225 15.25 25.72 4.43
N ILE A 226 15.86 25.29 3.33
CA ILE A 226 15.16 24.74 2.16
C ILE A 226 14.56 23.37 2.50
N THR A 227 15.28 22.47 3.18
CA THR A 227 14.71 21.20 3.66
C THR A 227 13.51 21.41 4.59
N ARG A 228 13.57 22.40 5.50
CA ARG A 228 12.40 22.78 6.33
C ARG A 228 11.21 23.23 5.47
N HIS A 229 11.44 23.96 4.40
CA HIS A 229 10.40 24.39 3.46
C HIS A 229 9.81 23.22 2.65
N VAL A 230 10.64 22.32 2.12
CA VAL A 230 10.17 21.11 1.42
C VAL A 230 9.20 20.32 2.31
N ILE A 231 9.57 20.09 3.56
CA ILE A 231 8.74 19.39 4.56
C ILE A 231 7.45 20.17 4.85
N PHE A 232 7.55 21.48 5.10
CA PHE A 232 6.38 22.36 5.28
C PHE A 232 5.41 22.30 4.09
N GLN A 233 5.90 22.24 2.85
CA GLN A 233 5.04 22.13 1.67
C GLN A 233 4.35 20.76 1.56
N TYR A 234 4.98 19.67 2.01
CA TYR A 234 4.31 18.37 2.16
C TYR A 234 3.26 18.38 3.27
N ASP A 235 3.58 18.88 4.47
CA ASP A 235 2.61 19.00 5.57
C ASP A 235 1.43 19.93 5.20
N ARG A 236 1.67 20.99 4.42
CA ARG A 236 0.63 21.93 3.95
C ARG A 236 -0.26 21.35 2.86
N LEU A 237 0.31 20.63 1.89
CA LEU A 237 -0.44 20.07 0.75
C LEU A 237 -1.07 18.71 1.06
N TRP A 238 -0.48 17.93 1.97
CA TRP A 238 -0.91 16.57 2.31
C TRP A 238 -0.72 16.30 3.82
N PRO A 239 -1.56 16.86 4.71
CA PRO A 239 -1.36 16.82 6.17
C PRO A 239 -1.32 15.42 6.80
N ASP A 240 -1.81 14.40 6.09
CA ASP A 240 -1.82 12.98 6.47
C ASP A 240 -0.76 12.13 5.73
N HIS A 241 0.17 12.73 4.99
CA HIS A 241 1.14 12.01 4.14
C HIS A 241 1.91 10.89 4.90
N PRO A 242 2.25 9.78 4.24
CA PRO A 242 2.91 8.63 4.89
C PRO A 242 4.40 8.84 5.16
N PHE A 243 5.02 9.88 4.59
CA PHE A 243 6.48 10.09 4.68
C PHE A 243 6.98 10.38 6.10
N VAL A 244 8.13 9.79 6.44
CA VAL A 244 9.00 10.19 7.55
C VAL A 244 10.33 10.64 6.96
N PHE A 245 10.64 11.93 7.04
CA PHE A 245 11.85 12.51 6.45
C PHE A 245 13.09 12.14 7.27
N HIS A 246 14.00 11.40 6.65
CA HIS A 246 15.33 11.08 7.16
C HIS A 246 16.30 12.16 6.67
N ILE A 247 16.69 13.05 7.58
CA ILE A 247 17.50 14.23 7.31
C ILE A 247 18.94 13.97 7.77
N PRO A 248 19.93 13.96 6.87
CA PRO A 248 21.34 13.95 7.23
C PRO A 248 21.77 15.29 7.85
N TYR A 249 22.73 15.25 8.77
CA TYR A 249 23.40 16.45 9.30
C TYR A 249 24.87 16.17 9.62
N GLN A 250 25.66 17.23 9.70
CA GLN A 250 27.06 17.19 10.13
C GLN A 250 27.22 17.89 11.48
N GLU A 251 26.65 19.09 11.61
CA GLU A 251 26.72 19.95 12.80
C GLU A 251 25.32 20.34 13.30
N LEU A 252 24.40 20.63 12.38
CA LEU A 252 23.05 21.06 12.71
C LEU A 252 22.16 19.86 13.06
N GLY A 253 22.29 19.34 14.28
CA GLY A 253 21.35 18.35 14.81
C GLY A 253 19.88 18.83 14.83
N GLY A 254 18.98 17.98 15.33
CA GLY A 254 17.58 18.34 15.49
C GLY A 254 16.81 17.38 16.38
N THR A 255 15.62 17.78 16.82
CA THR A 255 14.74 16.94 17.63
C THR A 255 13.87 16.06 16.74
N ASP A 256 13.98 14.75 16.91
CA ASP A 256 13.15 13.76 16.23
C ASP A 256 11.65 13.92 16.52
N THR A 257 10.82 13.65 15.51
CA THR A 257 9.36 13.76 15.60
C THR A 257 8.65 12.53 15.01
N LYS A 258 7.31 12.58 14.92
CA LYS A 258 6.51 11.55 14.22
C LYS A 258 6.68 11.58 12.69
N ARG A 259 7.21 12.67 12.12
CA ARG A 259 7.39 12.92 10.67
C ARG A 259 8.83 13.18 10.24
N VAL A 260 9.77 13.39 11.17
CA VAL A 260 11.17 13.75 10.89
C VAL A 260 12.11 12.95 11.79
N ARG A 261 13.24 12.50 11.24
CA ARG A 261 14.34 11.82 11.91
C ARG A 261 15.68 12.40 11.47
N TYR A 262 16.55 12.75 12.41
CA TYR A 262 17.87 13.33 12.13
C TYR A 262 18.97 12.28 12.27
N PHE A 263 19.88 12.21 11.30
CA PHE A 263 20.98 11.24 11.25
C PHE A 263 22.32 11.96 11.09
N PRO A 264 23.31 11.78 12.00
CA PRO A 264 24.65 12.28 11.78
C PRO A 264 25.30 11.49 10.63
N SER A 265 25.77 12.17 9.59
CA SER A 265 26.30 11.52 8.37
C SER A 265 27.70 12.01 8.00
N PRO A 266 28.40 11.33 7.08
CA PRO A 266 29.54 11.91 6.37
C PRO A 266 29.19 13.26 5.74
N SER A 267 30.22 14.04 5.37
CA SER A 267 30.06 15.32 4.66
C SER A 267 30.00 15.17 3.13
N ASP A 268 30.37 14.01 2.59
CA ASP A 268 30.33 13.72 1.16
C ASP A 268 28.96 13.17 0.74
N ILE A 269 28.60 13.36 -0.53
CA ILE A 269 27.27 13.03 -1.05
C ILE A 269 27.04 11.49 -1.11
N LYS A 270 28.06 10.70 -1.44
CA LYS A 270 27.94 9.25 -1.60
C LYS A 270 27.84 8.56 -0.25
N GLY A 271 28.76 8.87 0.67
CA GLY A 271 28.75 8.41 2.05
C GLY A 271 27.48 8.81 2.79
N THR A 272 26.96 10.03 2.58
CA THR A 272 25.67 10.47 3.14
C THR A 272 24.52 9.56 2.71
N VAL A 273 24.30 9.36 1.40
CA VAL A 273 23.16 8.58 0.90
C VAL A 273 23.31 7.10 1.27
N LEU A 274 24.52 6.52 1.17
CA LEU A 274 24.74 5.13 1.55
C LEU A 274 24.61 4.91 3.07
N HIS A 275 24.95 5.89 3.90
CA HIS A 275 24.71 5.84 5.36
C HIS A 275 23.20 5.84 5.68
N LEU A 276 22.42 6.75 5.07
CA LEU A 276 20.96 6.80 5.28
C LEU A 276 20.24 5.53 4.79
N LEU A 277 20.85 4.78 3.87
CA LEU A 277 20.34 3.50 3.36
C LEU A 277 20.87 2.27 4.11
N ALA A 278 21.79 2.40 5.07
CA ALA A 278 22.49 1.26 5.68
C ALA A 278 21.52 0.25 6.34
N ASP A 279 20.62 0.73 7.19
CA ASP A 279 19.61 -0.08 7.89
C ASP A 279 18.24 -0.13 7.16
N ILE A 280 18.28 -0.14 5.82
CA ILE A 280 17.10 -0.22 4.95
C ILE A 280 17.24 -1.44 4.06
N ASP A 281 16.23 -2.32 4.08
CA ASP A 281 16.20 -3.53 3.25
C ASP A 281 16.06 -3.16 1.76
N ASP A 282 16.75 -3.89 0.88
CA ASP A 282 16.85 -3.56 -0.54
C ASP A 282 15.51 -3.61 -1.29
N GLU A 283 14.54 -4.39 -0.80
CA GLU A 283 13.17 -4.45 -1.32
C GLU A 283 12.21 -3.49 -0.60
N GLU A 284 12.67 -2.78 0.44
CA GLU A 284 11.89 -1.75 1.15
C GLU A 284 11.66 -0.53 0.24
N TRP A 285 10.43 -0.01 0.29
CA TRP A 285 10.02 1.17 -0.46
C TRP A 285 10.37 2.45 0.30
N ILE A 286 11.22 3.26 -0.31
CA ILE A 286 11.62 4.60 0.15
C ILE A 286 10.99 5.68 -0.72
N TYR A 287 10.84 6.88 -0.18
CA TYR A 287 10.56 8.07 -0.97
C TYR A 287 11.87 8.82 -1.17
N TRP A 288 12.26 9.03 -2.42
CA TRP A 288 13.44 9.83 -2.75
C TRP A 288 13.04 11.30 -2.77
N CYS A 289 13.73 12.11 -1.98
CA CYS A 289 13.46 13.53 -1.79
C CYS A 289 14.77 14.30 -1.93
N VAL A 290 14.81 15.34 -2.75
CA VAL A 290 16.01 16.17 -2.98
C VAL A 290 15.62 17.60 -2.67
N ASP A 291 16.37 18.27 -1.79
CA ASP A 291 16.01 19.62 -1.33
C ASP A 291 15.93 20.67 -2.46
N ASP A 292 16.53 20.39 -3.62
CA ASP A 292 16.42 21.18 -4.84
C ASP A 292 15.01 21.18 -5.49
N LYS A 293 14.03 20.44 -4.95
CA LYS A 293 12.61 20.47 -5.36
C LYS A 293 11.64 20.59 -4.16
N TYR A 294 10.55 21.32 -4.35
CA TYR A 294 9.42 21.35 -3.39
C TYR A 294 8.07 21.23 -4.11
N PRO A 295 7.05 20.57 -3.53
CA PRO A 295 5.74 20.46 -4.17
C PRO A 295 4.98 21.81 -4.13
N ILE A 296 4.45 22.24 -5.27
CA ILE A 296 3.54 23.40 -5.39
C ILE A 296 2.08 22.92 -5.48
N GLN A 297 1.84 21.88 -6.28
CA GLN A 297 0.51 21.26 -6.43
C GLN A 297 0.64 19.73 -6.40
N LEU A 298 -0.24 19.07 -5.66
CA LEU A 298 -0.22 17.62 -5.47
C LEU A 298 -1.67 17.10 -5.29
N PRO A 299 -2.28 16.45 -6.30
CA PRO A 299 -3.56 15.76 -6.14
C PRO A 299 -3.40 14.53 -5.23
N THR A 300 -3.52 14.74 -3.91
CA THR A 300 -3.13 13.80 -2.85
C THR A 300 -3.74 12.41 -3.00
N ASP A 301 -5.07 12.30 -3.12
CA ASP A 301 -5.77 11.01 -3.33
C ASP A 301 -5.21 10.21 -4.51
N LYS A 302 -4.86 10.93 -5.58
CA LYS A 302 -4.34 10.34 -6.81
C LYS A 302 -2.90 9.86 -6.63
N VAL A 303 -2.06 10.66 -5.99
CA VAL A 303 -0.66 10.31 -5.68
C VAL A 303 -0.59 9.17 -4.67
N ALA A 304 -1.45 9.19 -3.64
CA ALA A 304 -1.62 8.09 -2.69
C ALA A 304 -2.02 6.80 -3.39
N SER A 305 -3.00 6.85 -4.31
CA SER A 305 -3.42 5.69 -5.11
C SER A 305 -2.29 5.16 -6.02
N LEU A 306 -1.56 6.04 -6.70
CA LEU A 306 -0.42 5.68 -7.56
C LEU A 306 0.73 5.02 -6.77
N ILE A 307 1.10 5.61 -5.64
CA ILE A 307 2.08 5.04 -4.69
C ILE A 307 1.61 3.66 -4.20
N SER A 308 0.38 3.59 -3.70
CA SER A 308 -0.22 2.36 -3.17
C SER A 308 -0.33 1.27 -4.24
N HIS A 309 -0.51 1.62 -5.50
CA HIS A 309 -0.48 0.69 -6.63
C HIS A 309 0.95 0.22 -6.96
N ALA A 310 1.92 1.13 -7.05
CA ALA A 310 3.32 0.80 -7.32
C ALA A 310 3.88 -0.19 -6.28
N MET A 311 3.67 0.11 -4.99
CA MET A 311 4.13 -0.72 -3.86
C MET A 311 3.55 -2.14 -3.83
N ARG A 312 2.50 -2.43 -4.61
CA ARG A 312 1.87 -3.77 -4.71
C ARG A 312 2.32 -4.57 -5.94
N LEU A 313 3.02 -3.96 -6.90
CA LEU A 313 3.50 -4.67 -8.09
C LEU A 313 4.95 -5.16 -7.89
N PRO A 314 5.24 -6.45 -8.13
CA PRO A 314 6.61 -6.95 -8.09
C PRO A 314 7.46 -6.47 -9.27
N GLU A 315 6.82 -6.07 -10.37
CA GLU A 315 7.46 -5.60 -11.61
C GLU A 315 7.77 -4.09 -11.63
N ILE A 316 7.63 -3.39 -10.51
CA ILE A 316 7.97 -1.98 -10.36
C ILE A 316 8.97 -1.82 -9.21
N ASP A 317 10.06 -1.10 -9.47
CA ASP A 317 11.09 -0.73 -8.51
C ASP A 317 11.19 0.79 -8.32
N GLY A 318 10.45 1.57 -9.12
CA GLY A 318 10.24 2.98 -8.86
C GLY A 318 9.16 3.61 -9.73
N LEU A 319 8.46 4.62 -9.21
CA LEU A 319 7.43 5.38 -9.93
C LEU A 319 7.57 6.89 -9.67
N LEU A 320 7.89 7.62 -10.74
CA LEU A 320 7.84 9.07 -10.82
C LEU A 320 6.46 9.51 -11.34
N PHE A 321 5.79 10.44 -10.63
CA PHE A 321 4.47 10.95 -11.02
C PHE A 321 4.50 12.39 -11.57
N CYS A 322 5.69 12.89 -11.94
CA CYS A 322 5.90 14.13 -12.68
C CYS A 322 6.82 13.88 -13.88
N ARG A 323 6.25 13.87 -15.08
CA ARG A 323 6.94 13.69 -16.36
C ARG A 323 7.33 15.05 -16.93
N CYS A 324 8.63 15.32 -16.98
CA CYS A 324 9.18 16.59 -17.47
C CYS A 324 10.59 16.42 -18.07
N ARG A 325 11.17 17.51 -18.58
CA ARG A 325 12.51 17.54 -19.22
C ARG A 325 12.65 16.42 -20.26
N ALA A 326 13.73 15.63 -20.22
CA ALA A 326 14.06 14.63 -21.22
C ALA A 326 12.99 13.51 -21.40
N THR A 327 12.19 13.20 -20.38
CA THR A 327 11.04 12.28 -20.52
C THR A 327 9.86 12.85 -21.33
N LEU A 328 9.81 14.17 -21.57
CA LEU A 328 8.88 14.83 -22.48
C LEU A 328 9.54 15.22 -23.82
N SER A 329 10.71 15.85 -23.79
CA SER A 329 11.37 16.39 -24.99
C SER A 329 12.06 15.32 -25.84
N SER A 330 12.49 14.23 -25.21
CA SER A 330 13.37 13.22 -25.82
C SER A 330 12.92 11.78 -25.48
N PRO A 331 11.61 11.45 -25.57
CA PRO A 331 11.05 10.21 -25.04
C PRO A 331 11.61 8.95 -25.74
N TRP A 332 12.00 9.05 -27.00
CA TRP A 332 12.61 7.93 -27.74
C TRP A 332 13.94 7.46 -27.14
N PHE A 333 14.71 8.36 -26.52
CA PHE A 333 15.98 8.03 -25.85
C PHE A 333 15.76 7.62 -24.39
N THR A 334 14.79 8.24 -23.71
CA THR A 334 14.59 8.07 -22.25
C THR A 334 13.57 7.02 -21.85
N LEU A 335 12.65 6.63 -22.74
CA LEU A 335 11.53 5.72 -22.45
C LEU A 335 11.47 4.54 -23.43
N HIS A 336 10.98 3.40 -22.96
CA HIS A 336 10.55 2.29 -23.81
C HIS A 336 9.19 2.63 -24.47
N PRO A 337 8.91 2.11 -25.69
CA PRO A 337 7.64 2.35 -26.37
C PRO A 337 6.46 1.58 -25.77
N HIS A 338 6.71 0.57 -24.94
CA HIS A 338 5.67 -0.19 -24.27
C HIS A 338 5.00 0.64 -23.16
N LYS A 339 3.68 0.45 -23.01
CA LYS A 339 2.83 1.19 -22.09
C LYS A 339 2.09 0.23 -21.17
N ILE A 340 2.36 0.30 -19.86
CA ILE A 340 1.60 -0.45 -18.85
C ILE A 340 0.42 0.41 -18.41
N LYS A 341 -0.75 -0.20 -18.16
CA LYS A 341 -1.96 0.50 -17.72
C LYS A 341 -2.46 -0.07 -16.39
N ASN A 342 -2.69 0.79 -15.40
CA ASN A 342 -3.20 0.38 -14.10
C ASN A 342 -4.73 0.13 -14.11
N LEU A 343 -5.27 -0.46 -13.04
CA LEU A 343 -6.71 -0.76 -12.92
C LEU A 343 -7.62 0.49 -12.93
N PHE A 344 -7.08 1.68 -12.66
CA PHE A 344 -7.78 2.97 -12.70
C PHE A 344 -7.64 3.67 -14.05
N GLY A 345 -6.91 3.07 -14.99
CA GLY A 345 -6.70 3.56 -16.35
C GLY A 345 -5.50 4.47 -16.55
N ASP A 346 -4.67 4.72 -15.53
CA ASP A 346 -3.43 5.49 -15.70
C ASP A 346 -2.39 4.70 -16.48
N VAL A 347 -1.63 5.42 -17.30
CA VAL A 347 -0.58 4.86 -18.15
C VAL A 347 0.79 5.12 -17.55
N TYR A 348 1.61 4.08 -17.41
CA TYR A 348 3.00 4.13 -16.98
C TYR A 348 3.93 3.82 -18.16
N LEU A 349 5.04 4.55 -18.24
CA LEU A 349 6.06 4.46 -19.28
C LEU A 349 7.38 4.05 -18.63
N GLU A 350 8.00 2.97 -19.10
CA GLU A 350 9.24 2.44 -18.51
C GLU A 350 10.46 3.24 -18.96
N ARG A 351 11.36 3.62 -18.04
CA ARG A 351 12.57 4.42 -18.29
C ARG A 351 13.75 3.54 -18.68
N LYS A 352 14.40 3.93 -19.78
CA LYS A 352 15.67 3.36 -20.27
C LYS A 352 16.87 3.76 -19.42
N THR A 353 16.85 4.97 -18.85
CA THR A 353 17.99 5.62 -18.20
C THR A 353 17.61 6.26 -16.87
N TRP A 354 18.59 6.78 -16.14
CA TRP A 354 18.41 7.57 -14.91
C TRP A 354 17.79 8.96 -15.13
N SER A 355 17.16 9.19 -16.29
CA SER A 355 16.46 10.45 -16.59
C SER A 355 15.44 10.78 -15.50
N GLN A 356 15.58 11.99 -14.96
CA GLN A 356 14.74 12.55 -13.90
C GLN A 356 14.76 11.71 -12.60
N ILE A 357 15.87 11.04 -12.28
CA ILE A 357 16.05 10.38 -10.97
C ILE A 357 16.08 11.37 -9.79
N TRP A 358 16.52 12.62 -9.98
CA TRP A 358 16.56 13.66 -8.93
C TRP A 358 15.20 14.30 -8.57
N ILE A 359 14.10 13.92 -9.23
CA ILE A 359 12.76 14.44 -8.90
C ILE A 359 12.12 13.55 -7.83
N HIS A 360 11.24 14.12 -7.00
CA HIS A 360 10.61 13.36 -5.91
C HIS A 360 9.76 12.19 -6.45
N GLN A 361 10.12 10.98 -6.02
CA GLN A 361 9.53 9.74 -6.53
C GLN A 361 9.67 8.61 -5.51
N ILE A 362 8.82 7.58 -5.61
CA ILE A 362 8.97 6.38 -4.78
C ILE A 362 9.89 5.37 -5.48
N LEU A 363 10.81 4.76 -4.74
CA LEU A 363 11.82 3.80 -5.21
C LEU A 363 11.92 2.62 -4.23
N ARG A 364 12.41 1.46 -4.67
CA ARG A 364 13.01 0.47 -3.76
C ARG A 364 14.44 0.88 -3.39
N ALA A 365 14.86 0.60 -2.17
CA ALA A 365 16.17 1.02 -1.68
C ALA A 365 17.34 0.53 -2.55
N LYS A 366 17.27 -0.70 -3.08
CA LYS A 366 18.29 -1.27 -3.99
C LYS A 366 18.61 -0.37 -5.20
N VAL A 367 17.60 0.32 -5.74
CA VAL A 367 17.76 1.14 -6.96
C VAL A 367 18.64 2.35 -6.66
N LEU A 368 18.39 2.99 -5.52
CA LEU A 368 19.15 4.15 -5.06
C LEU A 368 20.54 3.71 -4.55
N ARG A 369 20.63 2.60 -3.81
CA ARG A 369 21.90 2.04 -3.34
C ARG A 369 22.81 1.67 -4.50
N HIS A 370 22.29 1.01 -5.54
CA HIS A 370 23.04 0.67 -6.76
C HIS A 370 23.61 1.91 -7.43
N LEU A 371 22.78 2.95 -7.64
CA LEU A 371 23.24 4.19 -8.27
C LEU A 371 24.38 4.82 -7.46
N PHE A 372 24.21 4.96 -6.14
CA PHE A 372 25.22 5.60 -5.29
C PHE A 372 26.47 4.74 -5.03
N ILE A 373 26.39 3.41 -5.03
CA ILE A 373 27.58 2.53 -4.98
C ILE A 373 28.49 2.76 -6.20
N HIS A 374 27.91 2.88 -7.39
CA HIS A 374 28.63 2.96 -8.66
C HIS A 374 29.02 4.39 -9.10
N LEU A 375 28.48 5.44 -8.46
CA LEU A 375 29.02 6.80 -8.58
C LEU A 375 30.45 6.86 -8.00
N PRO A 376 31.32 7.77 -8.49
CA PRO A 376 32.68 7.92 -7.97
C PRO A 376 32.69 8.35 -6.50
N ASP A 377 33.74 7.99 -5.76
CA ASP A 377 33.87 8.31 -4.33
C ASP A 377 34.02 9.81 -4.07
N HIS A 378 34.55 10.57 -5.03
CA HIS A 378 34.55 12.03 -5.00
C HIS A 378 33.55 12.59 -6.01
N ILE A 379 32.42 13.10 -5.51
CA ILE A 379 31.43 13.84 -6.28
C ILE A 379 31.67 15.35 -6.02
N PRO A 380 32.21 16.12 -6.98
CA PRO A 380 32.67 17.49 -6.72
C PRO A 380 31.55 18.51 -6.52
N SER A 381 30.33 18.21 -6.96
CA SER A 381 29.11 18.99 -6.65
C SER A 381 27.86 18.17 -6.94
N ALA A 382 26.72 18.53 -6.33
CA ALA A 382 25.44 17.91 -6.65
C ALA A 382 25.09 18.01 -8.15
N LYS A 383 25.48 19.11 -8.83
CA LYS A 383 25.30 19.27 -10.27
C LYS A 383 26.09 18.22 -11.09
N ALA A 384 27.29 17.83 -10.66
CA ALA A 384 28.09 16.84 -11.41
C ALA A 384 27.38 15.47 -11.53
N MET A 385 26.43 15.17 -10.64
CA MET A 385 25.62 13.95 -10.70
C MET A 385 24.64 13.93 -11.88
N ASP A 386 24.32 15.06 -12.52
CA ASP A 386 23.52 15.06 -13.76
C ASP A 386 24.27 14.38 -14.91
N ASP A 387 25.60 14.45 -14.95
CA ASP A 387 26.41 13.78 -15.98
C ASP A 387 26.84 12.38 -15.48
N LEU A 388 27.46 12.30 -14.29
CA LEU A 388 28.03 11.06 -13.70
C LEU A 388 27.02 9.91 -13.54
N LYS A 389 25.72 10.21 -13.43
CA LYS A 389 24.68 9.15 -13.36
C LYS A 389 24.58 8.34 -14.66
N ASP A 390 24.90 8.93 -15.82
CA ASP A 390 24.69 8.26 -17.11
C ASP A 390 25.86 7.31 -17.46
N ASP A 391 27.01 7.45 -16.78
CA ASP A 391 28.09 6.45 -16.77
C ASP A 391 27.71 5.18 -15.96
N VAL A 392 26.76 5.29 -15.02
CA VAL A 392 26.32 4.16 -14.20
C VAL A 392 25.33 3.28 -14.97
N PRO A 393 25.64 2.00 -15.25
CA PRO A 393 24.71 1.12 -15.96
C PRO A 393 23.43 0.89 -15.15
N LYS A 394 22.29 1.28 -15.72
CA LYS A 394 20.97 0.97 -15.17
C LYS A 394 20.63 -0.49 -15.44
N LEU A 395 20.63 -1.32 -14.39
CA LEU A 395 20.28 -2.74 -14.49
C LEU A 395 18.85 -2.94 -15.07
N PRO A 396 18.61 -3.99 -15.87
CA PRO A 396 17.27 -4.34 -16.38
C PRO A 396 16.22 -4.48 -15.27
N GLU A 397 16.58 -5.13 -14.17
CA GLU A 397 15.77 -5.41 -12.98
C GLU A 397 15.51 -4.19 -12.08
N HIS A 398 16.04 -3.02 -12.41
CA HIS A 398 15.64 -1.75 -11.78
C HIS A 398 14.54 -1.10 -12.62
N ARG A 399 13.30 -1.62 -12.52
CA ARG A 399 12.19 -1.24 -13.40
C ARG A 399 11.54 0.06 -12.94
N LEU A 400 12.11 1.14 -13.47
CA LEU A 400 11.76 2.53 -13.19
C LEU A 400 10.69 3.04 -14.16
N PHE A 401 9.57 3.52 -13.64
CA PHE A 401 8.47 4.07 -14.43
C PHE A 401 8.28 5.57 -14.22
N VAL A 402 7.63 6.20 -15.19
CA VAL A 402 7.03 7.53 -15.08
C VAL A 402 5.58 7.51 -15.57
N THR A 403 4.68 8.26 -14.94
CA THR A 403 3.29 8.38 -15.43
C THR A 403 3.24 9.17 -16.75
N GLU A 404 2.33 8.81 -17.67
CA GLU A 404 2.19 9.50 -18.96
C GLU A 404 1.68 10.94 -18.80
N LYS A 405 0.76 11.15 -17.85
CA LYS A 405 0.27 12.45 -17.37
C LYS A 405 0.99 12.83 -16.07
N ASN A 406 0.96 14.11 -15.70
CA ASN A 406 1.47 14.58 -14.41
C ASN A 406 0.41 14.48 -13.32
N PHE A 407 0.86 14.13 -12.12
CA PHE A 407 0.09 14.19 -10.88
C PHE A 407 0.87 14.94 -9.78
N ALA A 408 1.77 15.83 -10.19
CA ALA A 408 2.40 16.83 -9.33
C ALA A 408 2.87 18.03 -10.18
N VAL A 409 3.01 19.18 -9.53
CA VAL A 409 3.81 20.32 -9.99
C VAL A 409 4.81 20.64 -8.89
N PHE A 410 6.09 20.63 -9.22
CA PHE A 410 7.18 20.98 -8.31
C PHE A 410 7.74 22.36 -8.68
N GLY A 411 8.16 23.13 -7.67
CA GLY A 411 9.09 24.24 -7.86
C GLY A 411 10.52 23.73 -7.74
N GLU A 412 11.45 24.36 -8.45
CA GLU A 412 12.87 24.17 -8.18
C GLU A 412 13.30 25.12 -7.06
N SER A 413 13.97 24.60 -6.04
CA SER A 413 14.35 25.38 -4.86
C SER A 413 15.56 26.27 -5.15
N THR A 414 16.55 25.72 -5.84
CA THR A 414 17.77 26.42 -6.25
C THR A 414 18.09 26.20 -7.73
N ARG A 415 18.93 27.07 -8.29
CA ARG A 415 19.53 26.91 -9.61
C ARG A 415 20.99 27.32 -9.55
N LYS A 416 21.91 26.44 -9.96
CA LYS A 416 23.39 26.58 -9.81
C LYS A 416 23.92 26.72 -8.36
N GLY A 417 23.05 26.72 -7.35
CA GLY A 417 23.40 26.94 -5.94
C GLY A 417 22.64 28.11 -5.31
N ASP A 418 22.09 29.00 -6.12
CA ASP A 418 21.35 30.19 -5.70
C ASP A 418 19.84 29.91 -5.63
N ILE A 419 19.09 30.57 -4.73
CA ILE A 419 17.65 30.31 -4.53
C ILE A 419 16.80 30.90 -5.67
N THR A 420 15.78 30.17 -6.12
CA THR A 420 14.84 30.68 -7.15
C THR A 420 13.85 31.69 -6.57
N GLN A 421 13.28 32.55 -7.41
CA GLN A 421 12.29 33.55 -6.97
C GLN A 421 11.05 32.89 -6.38
N ASN A 422 10.52 31.85 -7.03
CA ASN A 422 9.37 31.09 -6.55
C ASN A 422 9.63 30.36 -5.23
N CYS A 423 10.86 29.89 -4.99
CA CYS A 423 11.22 29.27 -3.72
C CYS A 423 11.32 30.32 -2.62
N TYR A 424 12.07 31.40 -2.86
CA TYR A 424 12.24 32.50 -1.92
C TYR A 424 10.90 33.07 -1.44
N GLU A 425 10.00 33.43 -2.36
CA GLU A 425 8.64 33.91 -2.03
C GLU A 425 7.85 32.89 -1.22
N SER A 426 7.96 31.61 -1.56
CA SER A 426 7.27 30.52 -0.87
C SER A 426 7.84 30.20 0.51
N ILE A 427 9.13 30.50 0.75
CA ILE A 427 9.81 30.39 2.05
C ILE A 427 9.42 31.56 2.96
N MET A 428 9.46 32.79 2.43
CA MET A 428 9.04 33.99 3.16
C MET A 428 7.55 33.91 3.54
N ALA A 429 6.69 33.45 2.64
CA ALA A 429 5.27 33.22 2.91
C ALA A 429 5.01 32.07 3.91
N ALA A 430 5.98 31.18 4.14
CA ALA A 430 5.92 30.14 5.17
C ALA A 430 6.43 30.62 6.56
N GLY A 431 6.96 31.85 6.66
CA GLY A 431 7.59 32.36 7.88
C GLY A 431 8.88 31.63 8.24
N ILE A 432 9.55 31.02 7.26
CA ILE A 432 10.83 30.32 7.45
C ILE A 432 11.98 31.29 7.18
N GLU A 433 12.82 31.50 8.18
CA GLU A 433 13.99 32.39 8.10
C GLU A 433 15.07 31.81 7.17
N LEU A 434 15.69 32.69 6.37
CA LEU A 434 16.73 32.33 5.39
C LEU A 434 18.12 32.82 5.84
N PRO A 435 19.15 31.96 5.75
CA PRO A 435 20.54 32.38 5.97
C PRO A 435 20.98 33.35 4.87
N GLU A 436 22.00 34.17 5.17
CA GLU A 436 22.48 35.26 4.31
C GLU A 436 22.72 34.84 2.84
N TRP A 437 23.29 33.64 2.62
CA TRP A 437 23.56 33.09 1.29
C TRP A 437 22.32 32.68 0.48
N PHE A 438 21.10 32.84 1.02
CA PHE A 438 19.83 32.68 0.32
C PHE A 438 18.92 33.93 0.43
N GLN A 439 19.43 35.07 0.90
CA GLN A 439 18.62 36.30 0.97
C GLN A 439 18.50 37.03 -0.38
N GLN A 440 19.24 36.61 -1.41
CA GLN A 440 19.17 37.16 -2.76
C GLN A 440 18.70 36.09 -3.76
N PRO A 441 17.44 36.12 -4.22
CA PRO A 441 16.94 35.19 -5.24
C PRO A 441 17.42 35.55 -6.65
N THR A 442 17.45 34.55 -7.54
CA THR A 442 17.87 34.73 -8.95
C THR A 442 16.90 35.56 -9.81
N GLY A 443 15.71 35.92 -9.29
CA GLY A 443 14.62 36.51 -10.09
C GLY A 443 13.90 35.51 -11.02
N GLU A 444 14.37 34.26 -11.10
CA GLU A 444 13.80 33.25 -12.00
C GLU A 444 12.68 32.44 -11.33
N TYR A 445 11.56 32.28 -12.03
CA TYR A 445 10.48 31.37 -11.67
C TYR A 445 10.65 30.04 -12.42
N VAL A 446 10.91 28.95 -11.70
CA VAL A 446 11.25 27.64 -12.28
C VAL A 446 10.36 26.54 -11.69
N THR A 447 9.55 25.92 -12.55
CA THR A 447 8.61 24.85 -12.18
C THR A 447 8.71 23.65 -13.10
N LEU A 448 8.40 22.46 -12.57
CA LEU A 448 8.41 21.18 -13.27
C LEU A 448 7.04 20.50 -13.16
N GLY A 449 6.55 20.02 -14.30
CA GLY A 449 5.24 19.38 -14.41
C GLY A 449 4.10 20.38 -14.65
N LYS A 450 2.98 19.86 -15.16
CA LYS A 450 1.71 20.55 -15.36
C LYS A 450 0.60 19.51 -15.38
N LEU A 451 -0.40 19.66 -14.49
CA LEU A 451 -1.56 18.77 -14.39
C LEU A 451 -2.44 18.79 -15.67
#